data_AF-A0A1Q3EI81-F1
#
_entry.id   AF-A0A1Q3EI81-F1
#
_cell.length_a   1.000
_cell.length_b   1.000
_cell.length_c   1.000
_cell.angle_alpha   90.00
_cell.angle_beta   90.00
_cell.angle_gamma   90.00
#
_symmetry.space_group_name_H-M   'P 1'
#
loop_
_entity.id
_entity.type
_entity.pdbx_description
1 polymer ?
#
loop_
_entity_poly.entity_id
_entity_poly.type
_entity_poly.pdbx_seq_one_letter_code
_entity_poly.pdbx_strand_id
1 'polypeptide(L)'
;MSKFAFDGEFSIVAPDFELLERKDEVNEFVTSAMHQIEKVASVKFLPSSRSCVVAYGGLITRFACRGMVPMILPPGVTPTMAVPLMRDMFGELEVVVLPVDSHRCFPGQRTVVRFRLVG
;
A
#
# COMPACT_ATOMS: atom_id res chain seq x y z
N MET A 1 1.52 -14.64 -10.23
CA MET A 1 0.93 -15.17 -8.97
C MET A 1 1.57 -14.43 -7.80
N SER A 2 0.82 -13.64 -7.04
CA SER A 2 1.29 -13.07 -5.76
C SER A 2 1.18 -14.10 -4.66
N LYS A 3 2.15 -14.12 -3.74
CA LYS A 3 2.13 -15.03 -2.58
C LYS A 3 1.45 -14.42 -1.37
N PHE A 4 1.38 -13.10 -1.33
CA PHE A 4 0.67 -12.35 -0.33
C PHE A 4 0.00 -11.15 -0.99
N ALA A 5 -1.24 -10.88 -0.60
CA ALA A 5 -2.00 -9.71 -1.02
C ALA A 5 -2.86 -9.23 0.14
N PHE A 6 -2.95 -7.92 0.27
CA PHE A 6 -3.84 -7.22 1.18
C PHE A 6 -4.59 -6.16 0.37
N ASP A 7 -5.91 -6.19 0.46
CA ASP A 7 -6.78 -5.20 -0.15
C ASP A 7 -7.74 -4.69 0.94
N GLY A 8 -7.73 -3.39 1.20
CA GLY A 8 -8.59 -2.74 2.17
C GLY A 8 -9.19 -1.46 1.62
N GLU A 9 -10.41 -1.16 2.01
CA GLU A 9 -11.08 0.09 1.67
C GLU A 9 -11.81 0.67 2.86
N PHE A 10 -11.85 2.00 2.94
CA PHE A 10 -12.67 2.72 3.90
C PHE A 10 -13.06 4.08 3.34
N SER A 11 -14.11 4.68 3.90
CA SER A 11 -14.56 6.01 3.54
C SER A 11 -14.69 6.90 4.77
N ILE A 12 -14.40 8.18 4.61
CA ILE A 12 -14.54 9.21 5.65
C ILE A 12 -15.35 10.38 5.11
N VAL A 13 -15.90 11.20 6.02
CA VAL A 13 -16.41 12.51 5.67
C VAL A 13 -15.21 13.44 5.43
N ALA A 14 -15.22 14.12 4.29
CA ALA A 14 -14.20 15.07 3.89
C ALA A 14 -14.71 16.51 4.04
N PRO A 15 -13.81 17.49 4.25
CA PRO A 15 -14.20 18.90 4.33
C PRO A 15 -14.74 19.44 2.99
N ASP A 16 -14.24 18.91 1.87
CA ASP A 16 -14.58 19.29 0.50
C ASP A 16 -14.37 18.12 -0.48
N PHE A 17 -14.79 18.31 -1.74
CA PHE A 17 -14.54 17.37 -2.84
C PHE A 17 -13.18 17.60 -3.54
N GLU A 18 -12.48 18.70 -3.22
CA GLU A 18 -11.32 19.20 -3.95
C GLU A 18 -10.01 18.57 -3.45
N LEU A 19 -9.83 17.29 -3.74
CA LEU A 19 -8.62 16.53 -3.35
C LEU A 19 -7.32 17.10 -3.93
N LEU A 20 -7.38 17.83 -5.05
CA LEU A 20 -6.20 18.44 -5.67
C LEU A 20 -5.67 19.64 -4.88
N GLU A 21 -6.56 20.41 -4.26
CA GLU A 21 -6.16 21.52 -3.38
C GLU A 21 -5.51 20.99 -2.09
N ARG A 22 -5.96 19.82 -1.61
CA ARG A 22 -5.40 19.12 -0.44
C ARG A 22 -4.33 18.08 -0.78
N LYS A 23 -3.68 18.21 -1.94
CA LYS A 23 -2.70 17.23 -2.43
C LYS A 23 -1.58 16.95 -1.42
N ASP A 24 -1.10 17.97 -0.72
CA ASP A 24 0.00 17.82 0.25
C ASP A 24 -0.45 17.04 1.50
N GLU A 25 -1.63 17.35 2.05
CA GLU A 25 -2.23 16.59 3.15
C GLU A 25 -2.48 15.13 2.77
N VAL A 26 -3.04 14.90 1.57
CA VAL A 26 -3.25 13.54 1.05
C VAL A 26 -1.91 12.82 0.87
N ASN A 27 -0.87 13.51 0.41
CA ASN A 27 0.46 12.95 0.25
C ASN A 27 1.09 12.57 1.59
N GLU A 28 0.91 13.38 2.64
CA GLU A 28 1.35 13.06 4.00
C GLU A 28 0.61 11.84 4.54
N PHE A 29 -0.72 11.80 4.39
CA PHE A 29 -1.55 10.65 4.76
C PHE A 29 -1.10 9.36 4.06
N VAL A 30 -0.91 9.40 2.74
CA VAL A 30 -0.42 8.26 1.95
C VAL A 30 0.97 7.82 2.41
N THR A 31 1.85 8.78 2.69
CA THR A 31 3.19 8.50 3.20
C THR A 31 3.11 7.81 4.56
N SER A 32 2.25 8.28 5.47
CA SER A 32 1.99 7.65 6.76
C SER A 32 1.48 6.21 6.60
N ALA A 33 0.49 5.98 5.73
CA ALA A 33 -0.03 4.64 5.43
C ALA A 33 1.08 3.71 4.91
N MET A 34 1.93 4.18 4.00
CA MET A 34 3.10 3.43 3.52
C MET A 34 4.03 3.02 4.66
N HIS A 35 4.37 3.92 5.59
CA HIS A 35 5.22 3.59 6.75
C HIS A 35 4.57 2.57 7.69
N GLN A 36 3.23 2.59 7.85
CA GLN A 36 2.54 1.56 8.63
C GLN A 36 2.65 0.19 7.95
N ILE A 37 2.52 0.13 6.62
CA ILE A 37 2.71 -1.11 5.87
C ILE A 37 4.16 -1.60 5.96
N GLU A 38 5.16 -0.72 5.86
CA GLU A 38 6.56 -1.10 6.09
C GLU A 38 6.76 -1.76 7.44
N LYS A 39 6.19 -1.16 8.49
CA LYS A 39 6.33 -1.63 9.87
C LYS A 39 5.67 -2.99 10.05
N VAL A 40 4.45 -3.17 9.55
CA VAL A 40 3.67 -4.41 9.76
C VAL A 40 4.16 -5.54 8.86
N ALA A 41 4.46 -5.26 7.59
CA ALA A 41 4.92 -6.26 6.63
C ALA A 41 6.44 -6.50 6.68
N SER A 42 7.18 -5.75 7.51
CA SER A 42 8.65 -5.82 7.59
C SER A 42 9.33 -5.66 6.21
N VAL A 43 8.81 -4.74 5.39
CA VAL A 43 9.36 -4.40 4.07
C VAL A 43 9.89 -2.97 4.06
N LYS A 44 10.68 -2.63 3.04
CA LYS A 44 11.15 -1.27 2.80
C LYS A 44 10.81 -0.83 1.38
N PHE A 45 9.96 0.20 1.27
CA PHE A 45 9.65 0.82 -0.02
C PHE A 45 10.78 1.76 -0.44
N LEU A 46 11.00 1.81 -1.74
CA LEU A 46 12.00 2.70 -2.33
C LEU A 46 11.36 4.08 -2.50
N PRO A 47 11.82 5.15 -1.82
CA PRO A 47 11.24 6.47 -1.97
C PRO A 47 11.25 6.96 -3.43
N SER A 48 12.29 6.58 -4.19
CA SER A 48 12.44 6.88 -5.62
C SER A 48 11.44 6.17 -6.53
N SER A 49 10.76 5.12 -6.03
CA SER A 49 9.73 4.40 -6.79
C SER A 49 8.34 5.04 -6.67
N ARG A 50 8.19 6.07 -5.83
CA ARG A 50 6.93 6.77 -5.65
C ARG A 50 6.47 7.35 -6.98
N SER A 51 5.30 6.93 -7.44
CA SER A 51 4.58 7.58 -8.54
C SER A 51 3.24 8.06 -8.04
N CYS A 52 2.82 9.26 -8.46
CA CYS A 52 1.54 9.84 -8.08
C CYS A 52 0.86 10.34 -9.35
N VAL A 53 -0.34 9.84 -9.62
CA VAL A 53 -1.11 10.15 -10.82
C VAL A 53 -2.49 10.64 -10.39
N VAL A 54 -2.96 11.70 -11.05
CA VAL A 54 -4.34 12.18 -10.90
C VAL A 54 -5.21 11.44 -11.90
N ALA A 55 -6.24 10.75 -11.41
CA ALA A 55 -7.20 10.04 -12.26
C ALA A 55 -8.56 9.97 -11.57
N TYR A 56 -9.64 10.05 -12.36
CA TYR A 56 -11.02 9.97 -11.86
C TYR A 56 -11.35 10.99 -10.75
N GLY A 57 -10.73 12.17 -10.79
CA GLY A 57 -10.89 13.21 -9.76
C GLY A 57 -10.14 12.95 -8.44
N GLY A 58 -9.36 11.87 -8.36
CA GLY A 58 -8.59 11.50 -7.17
C GLY A 58 -7.10 11.31 -7.44
N LEU A 59 -6.40 10.85 -6.40
CA LEU A 59 -4.96 10.63 -6.39
C LEU A 59 -4.66 9.13 -6.25
N ILE A 60 -3.93 8.59 -7.22
CA ILE A 60 -3.39 7.23 -7.21
C ILE A 60 -1.90 7.34 -6.93
N THR A 61 -1.46 6.86 -5.77
CA THR A 61 -0.05 6.81 -5.41
C THR A 61 0.43 5.37 -5.34
N ARG A 62 1.55 5.08 -5.99
CA ARG A 62 2.16 3.74 -6.00
C ARG A 62 3.59 3.78 -5.49
N PHE A 63 3.98 2.72 -4.79
CA PHE A 63 5.34 2.47 -4.31
C PHE A 63 5.75 1.05 -4.68
N ALA A 64 7.03 0.85 -4.97
CA ALA A 64 7.64 -0.46 -5.12
C ALA A 64 8.58 -0.76 -3.94
N CYS A 65 8.66 -2.01 -3.54
CA CYS A 65 9.63 -2.52 -2.58
C CYS A 65 10.31 -3.78 -3.10
N ARG A 66 11.52 -4.04 -2.61
CA ARG A 66 12.20 -5.32 -2.75
C ARG A 66 12.74 -5.72 -1.39
N GLY A 67 12.53 -6.97 -1.00
CA GLY A 67 12.97 -7.45 0.30
C GLY A 67 13.16 -8.96 0.33
N MET A 68 14.06 -9.42 1.20
CA MET A 68 14.27 -10.82 1.50
C MET A 68 13.32 -11.24 2.62
N VAL A 69 12.40 -12.16 2.32
CA VAL A 69 11.41 -12.64 3.29
C VAL A 69 11.77 -14.06 3.73
N PRO A 70 11.79 -14.35 5.04
CA PRO A 70 12.00 -15.71 5.53
C PRO A 70 10.83 -16.61 5.11
N MET A 71 11.13 -17.74 4.47
CA MET A 71 10.15 -18.76 4.15
C MET A 71 10.06 -19.80 5.26
N ILE A 72 8.83 -20.15 5.61
CA ILE A 72 8.55 -21.29 6.47
C ILE A 72 8.71 -22.56 5.62
N LEU A 73 9.62 -23.45 6.04
CA LEU A 73 9.79 -24.74 5.39
C LEU A 73 8.61 -25.66 5.72
N PRO A 74 8.15 -26.50 4.76
CA PRO A 74 7.15 -27.51 5.04
C PRO A 74 7.61 -28.48 6.14
N PRO A 75 6.69 -29.04 6.94
CA PRO A 75 7.02 -30.08 7.91
C PRO A 75 7.72 -31.26 7.21
N GLY A 76 8.88 -31.68 7.72
CA GLY A 76 9.65 -32.81 7.18
C GLY A 76 10.87 -32.43 6.32
N VAL A 77 11.06 -31.14 5.99
CA VAL A 77 12.30 -30.65 5.37
C VAL A 77 13.23 -30.17 6.48
N THR A 78 14.21 -30.98 6.87
CA THR A 78 15.27 -30.57 7.79
C THR A 78 16.20 -29.60 7.07
N PRO A 79 16.32 -28.35 7.53
CA PRO A 79 17.27 -27.42 6.92
C PRO A 79 18.69 -27.95 7.19
N THR A 80 19.45 -28.21 6.13
CA THR A 80 20.84 -28.69 6.22
C THR A 80 21.77 -27.65 6.86
N MET A 81 21.31 -26.41 7.01
CA MET A 81 22.01 -25.29 7.65
C MET A 81 21.06 -24.52 8.59
N ALA A 82 21.56 -24.02 9.72
CA ALA A 82 20.80 -23.29 10.74
C ALA A 82 20.25 -21.91 10.32
N VAL A 83 20.18 -21.61 9.02
CA VAL A 83 19.78 -20.31 8.48
C VAL A 83 18.37 -20.40 7.87
N PRO A 84 17.44 -19.48 8.19
CA PRO A 84 16.14 -19.41 7.53
C PRO A 84 16.29 -19.33 6.01
N LEU A 85 15.50 -20.10 5.27
CA LEU A 85 15.48 -19.99 3.82
C LEU A 85 14.88 -18.63 3.43
N MET A 86 15.72 -17.70 2.98
CA MET A 86 15.29 -16.37 2.55
C MET A 86 14.90 -16.39 1.08
N ARG A 87 13.83 -15.69 0.72
CA ARG A 87 13.39 -15.53 -0.67
C ARG A 87 13.30 -14.05 -1.03
N ASP A 88 13.88 -13.71 -2.17
CA ASP A 88 13.70 -12.40 -2.79
C ASP A 88 12.23 -12.22 -3.17
N MET A 89 11.62 -11.15 -2.67
CA MET A 89 10.26 -10.75 -3.01
C MET A 89 10.22 -9.32 -3.50
N PHE A 90 9.39 -9.08 -4.51
CA PHE A 90 9.05 -7.78 -5.07
C PHE A 90 7.64 -7.43 -4.63
N GLY A 91 7.45 -6.21 -4.15
CA GLY A 91 6.14 -5.76 -3.71
C GLY A 91 5.75 -4.43 -4.32
N GLU A 92 4.44 -4.23 -4.36
CA GLU A 92 3.80 -3.02 -4.85
C GLU A 92 2.73 -2.60 -3.85
N LEU A 93 2.73 -1.33 -3.46
CA LEU A 93 1.68 -0.69 -2.67
C LEU A 93 1.02 0.36 -3.54
N GLU A 94 -0.30 0.25 -3.71
CA GLU A 94 -1.16 1.25 -4.34
C GLU A 94 -2.09 1.82 -3.27
N VAL A 95 -2.06 3.15 -3.11
CA VAL A 95 -3.02 3.90 -2.28
C VAL A 95 -3.79 4.83 -3.19
N VAL A 96 -5.10 4.65 -3.26
CA VAL A 96 -6.01 5.44 -4.08
C VAL A 96 -6.92 6.24 -3.17
N VAL A 97 -6.98 7.55 -3.38
CA VAL A 97 -7.87 8.46 -2.67
C VAL A 97 -8.80 9.10 -3.68
N LEU A 98 -10.10 8.86 -3.55
CA LEU A 98 -11.14 9.31 -4.48
C LEU A 98 -12.18 10.18 -3.75
N PRO A 99 -12.72 11.21 -4.42
CA PRO A 99 -13.89 11.90 -3.90
C PRO A 99 -15.11 10.99 -4.06
N VAL A 100 -16.05 11.07 -3.13
CA VAL A 100 -17.29 10.28 -3.17
C VAL A 100 -18.48 11.18 -2.89
N ASP A 101 -19.40 11.26 -3.85
CA ASP A 101 -20.67 11.97 -3.73
C ASP A 101 -21.82 11.01 -3.39
N SER A 102 -21.65 10.22 -2.33
CA SER A 102 -22.68 9.28 -1.88
C SER A 102 -23.73 9.94 -0.98
N HIS A 103 -23.48 11.15 -0.49
CA HIS A 103 -24.36 11.87 0.41
C HIS A 103 -24.48 13.33 0.01
N ARG A 104 -25.72 13.82 -0.16
CA ARG A 104 -26.01 15.15 -0.70
C ARG A 104 -25.46 16.31 0.13
N CYS A 105 -25.33 16.13 1.44
CA CYS A 105 -24.94 17.22 2.35
C CYS A 105 -23.48 17.15 2.81
N PHE A 106 -22.77 16.05 2.56
CA PHE A 106 -21.43 15.84 3.12
C PHE A 106 -20.50 15.28 2.04
N PRO A 107 -19.37 15.95 1.75
CA PRO A 107 -18.36 15.40 0.88
C PRO A 107 -17.81 14.11 1.48
N GLY A 108 -17.69 13.07 0.66
CA GLY A 108 -17.05 11.82 1.03
C GLY A 108 -15.64 11.72 0.44
N GLN A 109 -14.78 10.97 1.11
CA GLN A 109 -13.50 10.53 0.58
C GLN A 109 -13.36 9.03 0.79
N ARG A 110 -13.08 8.29 -0.29
CA ARG A 110 -12.80 6.86 -0.24
C ARG A 110 -11.31 6.63 -0.43
N THR A 111 -10.75 5.84 0.47
CA THR A 111 -9.37 5.39 0.40
C THR A 111 -9.35 3.89 0.14
N VAL A 112 -8.62 3.47 -0.89
CA VAL A 112 -8.34 2.06 -1.19
C VAL A 112 -6.84 1.82 -1.04
N VAL A 113 -6.47 0.81 -0.27
CA VAL A 113 -5.09 0.39 -0.03
C VAL A 113 -4.92 -1.02 -0.57
N ARG A 114 -4.00 -1.21 -1.51
CA ARG A 114 -3.69 -2.50 -2.10
C ARG A 114 -2.20 -2.77 -1.98
N PHE A 115 -1.83 -3.80 -1.26
CA PHE A 115 -0.44 -4.23 -1.13
C PHE A 115 -0.30 -5.65 -1.66
N ARG A 116 0.69 -5.87 -2.54
CA ARG A 116 0.97 -7.18 -3.14
C ARG A 116 2.43 -7.49 -3.00
N LEU A 117 2.74 -8.76 -2.74
CA LEU A 117 4.10 -9.27 -2.64
C LEU A 117 4.22 -10.55 -3.47
N VAL A 118 5.21 -10.56 -4.36
CA VAL A 118 5.44 -11.60 -5.37
C VAL A 118 6.90 -12.04 -5.27
N GLY A 119 7.15 -13.34 -5.25
CA GLY A 119 8.52 -13.87 -5.17
C GLY A 119 8.55 -15.36 -5.29
#